data_AF-A0A498EIT3-F1
#
_entry.id   AF-A0A498EIT3-F1
#
_cell.length_a   1.000
_cell.length_b   1.000
_cell.length_c   1.000
_cell.angle_alpha   90.00
_cell.angle_beta   90.00
_cell.angle_gamma   90.00
#
_symmetry.space_group_name_H-M   'P 1'
#
loop_
_entity.id
_entity.type
_entity.pdbx_description
1 polymer ?
#
loop_
_entity_poly.entity_id
_entity_poly.type
_entity_poly.pdbx_seq_one_letter_code
_entity_poly.pdbx_strand_id
1 'polypeptide(L)'
;MTEYTVEFVGTGETITVSDKQTILKACIEEGIAQEYSCRVGMCLACSAEILEGDVTQPAARGLTEEEAERFALTCMARPQSDLKLDRGVYPPSIEDDAAAAGTAADDD
;
A
#
# COMPACT_ATOMS: atom_id res chain seq x y z
N MET A 1 17.46 -15.90 0.75
CA MET A 1 16.08 -15.41 0.81
C MET A 1 16.09 -14.47 1.98
N THR A 2 15.79 -13.21 1.76
CA THR A 2 15.83 -12.21 2.82
C THR A 2 14.42 -12.06 3.35
N GLU A 3 14.31 -11.92 4.66
CA GLU A 3 13.05 -11.74 5.35
C GLU A 3 13.03 -10.37 6.00
N TYR A 4 11.87 -9.75 5.99
CA TYR A 4 11.65 -8.42 6.54
C TYR A 4 10.43 -8.45 7.46
N THR A 5 10.46 -7.56 8.44
CA THR A 5 9.37 -7.34 9.38
C THR A 5 8.36 -6.38 8.76
N VAL A 6 7.08 -6.73 8.78
CA VAL A 6 5.99 -5.85 8.34
C VAL A 6 5.06 -5.60 9.52
N GLU A 7 5.03 -4.36 10.00
CA GLU A 7 4.14 -3.89 11.07
C GLU A 7 2.91 -3.19 10.49
N PHE A 8 1.73 -3.48 11.04
CA PHE A 8 0.47 -2.82 10.69
C PHE A 8 0.04 -1.86 11.80
N VAL A 9 0.20 -0.56 11.61
CA VAL A 9 0.11 0.45 12.69
C VAL A 9 -1.28 0.55 13.33
N GLY A 10 -2.35 0.27 12.59
CA GLY A 10 -3.73 0.35 13.11
C GLY A 10 -4.11 -0.77 14.09
N THR A 11 -3.42 -1.91 14.05
CA THR A 11 -3.70 -3.08 14.92
C THR A 11 -2.51 -3.50 15.78
N GLY A 12 -1.29 -3.04 15.47
CA GLY A 12 -0.05 -3.47 16.10
C GLY A 12 0.36 -4.90 15.72
N GLU A 13 -0.27 -5.49 14.72
CA GLU A 13 0.11 -6.81 14.21
C GLU A 13 1.45 -6.73 13.47
N THR A 14 2.27 -7.78 13.57
CA THR A 14 3.55 -7.85 12.87
C THR A 14 3.73 -9.24 12.27
N ILE A 15 4.21 -9.30 11.04
CA ILE A 15 4.52 -10.56 10.34
C ILE A 15 5.90 -10.51 9.71
N THR A 16 6.50 -11.69 9.53
CA THR A 16 7.73 -11.87 8.77
C THR A 16 7.40 -12.21 7.33
N VAL A 17 7.97 -11.47 6.38
CA VAL A 17 7.68 -11.62 4.95
C VAL A 17 8.98 -11.74 4.15
N SER A 18 9.07 -12.77 3.30
CA SER A 18 10.19 -12.91 2.37
C SER A 18 10.14 -11.88 1.24
N ASP A 19 11.32 -11.42 0.81
CA ASP A 19 11.55 -10.64 -0.42
C ASP A 19 10.99 -11.27 -1.72
N LYS A 20 10.67 -12.57 -1.70
CA LYS A 20 10.09 -13.31 -2.83
C LYS A 20 8.59 -13.55 -2.72
N GLN A 21 7.96 -13.05 -1.67
CA GLN A 21 6.56 -13.29 -1.35
C GLN A 21 5.80 -11.97 -1.26
N THR A 22 4.56 -11.95 -1.77
CA THR A 22 3.71 -10.77 -1.62
C THR A 22 3.20 -10.65 -0.19
N ILE A 23 3.07 -9.42 0.28
CA ILE A 23 2.63 -9.12 1.65
C ILE A 23 1.24 -9.73 1.91
N LEU A 24 0.31 -9.65 0.95
CA LEU A 24 -1.01 -10.27 1.07
C LEU A 24 -0.92 -11.79 1.25
N LYS A 25 -0.01 -12.47 0.53
CA LYS A 25 0.14 -13.92 0.69
C LYS A 25 0.59 -14.25 2.11
N ALA A 26 1.56 -13.52 2.65
CA ALA A 26 2.04 -13.71 4.01
C ALA A 26 0.93 -13.43 5.04
N CYS A 27 0.13 -12.38 4.84
CA CYS A 27 -1.03 -12.11 5.69
C CYS A 27 -2.00 -13.29 5.73
N ILE A 28 -2.33 -13.87 4.57
CA ILE A 28 -3.25 -15.02 4.48
C ILE A 28 -2.68 -16.25 5.19
N GLU A 29 -1.38 -16.52 5.04
CA GLU A 29 -0.72 -17.68 5.68
C GLU A 29 -0.67 -17.54 7.21
N GLU A 30 -0.45 -16.33 7.71
CA GLU A 30 -0.41 -16.01 9.15
C GLU A 30 -1.81 -15.76 9.76
N GLY A 31 -2.86 -15.78 8.95
CA GLY A 31 -4.23 -15.51 9.41
C GLY A 31 -4.51 -14.04 9.78
N ILE A 32 -3.69 -13.12 9.28
CA ILE A 32 -3.85 -11.68 9.46
C ILE A 32 -4.90 -11.15 8.48
N ALA A 33 -5.88 -10.41 9.02
CA ALA A 33 -6.92 -9.81 8.21
C ALA A 33 -6.31 -8.78 7.24
N GLN A 34 -6.50 -8.96 5.95
CA GLN A 34 -6.12 -7.96 4.96
C GLN A 34 -7.24 -7.81 3.94
N GLU A 35 -7.60 -6.57 3.61
CA GLU A 35 -8.61 -6.33 2.59
C GLU A 35 -8.02 -6.62 1.20
N TYR A 36 -8.81 -7.27 0.34
CA TYR A 36 -8.43 -7.54 -1.05
C TYR A 36 -9.67 -7.91 -1.86
N SER A 37 -9.56 -7.78 -3.19
CA SER A 37 -10.59 -8.23 -4.12
C SER A 37 -9.98 -8.90 -5.35
N CYS A 38 -9.51 -8.11 -6.33
CA CYS A 38 -9.13 -8.66 -7.63
C CYS A 38 -7.85 -9.53 -7.63
N ARG A 39 -6.93 -9.29 -6.69
CA ARG A 39 -5.59 -9.92 -6.60
C ARG A 39 -4.73 -9.84 -7.88
N VAL A 40 -5.08 -8.95 -8.80
CA VAL A 40 -4.35 -8.69 -10.06
C VAL A 40 -3.79 -7.27 -10.13
N GLY A 41 -3.78 -6.54 -9.00
CA GLY A 41 -3.07 -5.26 -8.88
C GLY A 41 -3.75 -4.06 -9.53
N MET A 42 -5.09 -4.07 -9.65
CA MET A 42 -5.85 -2.97 -10.29
C MET A 42 -6.95 -2.34 -9.42
N CYS A 43 -7.57 -3.07 -8.49
CA CYS A 43 -8.80 -2.60 -7.83
C CYS A 43 -8.59 -1.73 -6.58
N LEU A 44 -7.35 -1.49 -6.16
CA LEU A 44 -6.97 -0.76 -4.93
C LEU A 44 -7.50 -1.30 -3.60
N ALA A 45 -8.41 -2.28 -3.57
CA ALA A 45 -8.94 -2.89 -2.34
C ALA A 45 -7.89 -3.51 -1.38
N CYS A 46 -6.64 -3.66 -1.82
CA CYS A 46 -5.54 -4.15 -0.98
C CYS A 46 -4.46 -3.09 -0.73
N SER A 47 -4.83 -1.82 -0.92
CA SER A 47 -3.98 -0.66 -0.73
C SER A 47 -3.60 -0.51 0.74
N ALA A 48 -2.36 -0.08 0.94
CA ALA A 48 -1.85 0.36 2.23
C ALA A 48 -0.88 1.52 1.99
N GLU A 49 -0.90 2.55 2.85
CA GLU A 49 0.12 3.59 2.84
C GLU A 49 1.41 3.04 3.46
N ILE A 50 2.55 3.36 2.84
CA ILE A 50 3.88 3.03 3.31
C ILE A 50 4.32 4.17 4.22
N LEU A 51 4.36 3.92 5.53
CA LEU A 51 4.82 4.90 6.51
C LEU A 51 6.33 4.83 6.70
N GLU A 52 6.89 3.63 6.64
CA GLU A 52 8.34 3.39 6.71
C GLU A 52 8.72 2.23 5.79
N GLY A 53 9.89 2.34 5.16
CA GLY A 53 10.51 1.32 4.32
C GLY A 53 10.06 1.33 2.86
N ASP A 54 10.46 0.30 2.12
CA ASP A 54 10.31 0.23 0.66
C ASP A 54 9.79 -1.12 0.17
N VAL A 55 9.03 -1.09 -0.92
CA VAL A 55 8.51 -2.29 -1.60
C VAL A 55 8.89 -2.31 -3.07
N THR A 56 8.91 -3.50 -3.66
CA THR A 56 8.88 -3.68 -5.11
C THR A 56 7.54 -4.26 -5.54
N GLN A 57 6.89 -3.65 -6.52
CA GLN A 57 5.56 -4.04 -7.01
C GLN A 57 5.39 -3.89 -8.53
N PRO A 58 6.28 -4.47 -9.37
CA PRO A 58 6.28 -4.24 -10.83
C PRO A 58 5.02 -4.73 -11.56
N ALA A 59 4.18 -5.51 -10.88
CA ALA A 59 2.90 -6.01 -11.41
C ALA A 59 1.69 -5.17 -10.94
N ALA A 60 1.90 -4.17 -10.07
CA ALA A 60 0.85 -3.21 -9.71
C ALA A 60 0.57 -2.30 -10.91
N ARG A 61 -0.70 -2.23 -11.33
CA ARG A 61 -1.16 -1.41 -12.47
C ARG A 61 -2.21 -0.38 -12.07
N GLY A 62 -2.74 -0.48 -10.85
CA GLY A 62 -3.72 0.46 -10.30
C GLY A 62 -3.11 1.70 -9.67
N LEU A 63 -1.78 1.79 -9.55
CA LEU A 63 -1.07 2.96 -9.03
C LEU A 63 -0.30 3.64 -10.17
N THR A 64 -0.27 4.96 -10.14
CA THR A 64 0.73 5.78 -10.85
C THR A 64 2.12 5.57 -10.26
N GLU A 65 3.15 6.08 -10.93
CA GLU A 65 4.53 5.99 -10.45
C GLU A 65 4.71 6.72 -9.10
N GLU A 66 4.14 7.93 -8.97
CA GLU A 66 4.20 8.74 -7.75
C GLU A 66 3.42 8.09 -6.59
N GLU A 67 2.25 7.51 -6.86
CA GLU A 67 1.49 6.78 -5.85
C GLU A 67 2.22 5.51 -5.42
N ALA A 68 2.92 4.82 -6.33
CA ALA A 68 3.66 3.59 -6.01
C ALA A 68 4.87 3.82 -5.08
N GLU A 69 5.34 5.06 -4.92
CA GLU A 69 6.35 5.45 -3.94
C GLU A 69 5.77 5.55 -2.51
N ARG A 70 4.47 5.83 -2.39
CA ARG A 70 3.80 6.08 -1.10
C ARG A 70 2.81 4.99 -0.70
N PHE A 71 2.33 4.20 -1.66
CA PHE A 71 1.31 3.19 -1.45
C PHE A 71 1.75 1.83 -1.97
N ALA A 72 1.39 0.78 -1.24
CA ALA A 72 1.62 -0.60 -1.62
C ALA A 72 0.29 -1.27 -1.95
N LEU A 73 0.19 -1.87 -3.14
CA LEU A 73 -0.83 -2.89 -3.38
C LEU A 73 -0.31 -4.19 -2.77
N THR A 74 -0.73 -4.52 -1.55
CA THR A 74 -0.19 -5.68 -0.82
C THR A 74 -0.33 -7.02 -1.57
N CYS A 75 -1.26 -7.12 -2.54
CA CYS A 75 -1.36 -8.29 -3.43
C CYS A 75 -0.20 -8.43 -4.45
N MET A 76 0.54 -7.35 -4.72
CA MET A 76 1.68 -7.29 -5.66
C MET A 76 2.99 -6.88 -4.99
N ALA A 77 2.92 -6.19 -3.86
CA ALA A 77 4.07 -5.66 -3.14
C ALA A 77 4.85 -6.76 -2.43
N ARG A 78 6.18 -6.72 -2.60
CA ARG A 78 7.16 -7.52 -1.85
C ARG A 78 8.10 -6.57 -1.12
N PRO A 79 8.42 -6.83 0.15
CA PRO A 79 9.28 -5.94 0.95
C PRO A 79 10.71 -5.90 0.38
N GLN A 80 11.33 -4.71 0.44
CA GLN A 80 12.76 -4.48 0.18
C GLN A 80 13.51 -4.01 1.43
N SER A 81 12.77 -3.68 2.50
CA SER A 81 13.25 -3.39 3.85
C SER A 81 12.18 -3.83 4.85
N ASP A 82 12.43 -3.64 6.15
CA ASP A 82 11.36 -3.64 7.14
C ASP A 82 10.35 -2.53 6.81
N LEU A 83 9.07 -2.78 7.08
CA LEU A 83 7.95 -1.94 6.69
C LEU A 83 7.08 -1.56 7.88
N LYS A 84 6.56 -0.34 7.85
CA LYS A 84 5.34 0.03 8.57
C LYS A 84 4.26 0.44 7.59
N LEU A 85 3.12 -0.25 7.65
CA LEU A 85 2.01 -0.06 6.73
C LEU A 85 0.74 0.37 7.46
N ASP A 86 0.01 1.30 6.86
CA ASP A 86 -1.37 1.61 7.25
C ASP A 86 -2.37 1.06 6.22
N ARG A 87 -3.22 0.11 6.65
CA ARG A 87 -4.09 -0.67 5.76
C ARG A 87 -5.38 0.08 5.44
N GLY A 88 -5.90 -0.11 4.23
CA GLY A 88 -7.17 0.52 3.84
C GLY A 88 -7.06 2.02 3.60
N VAL A 89 -5.85 2.55 3.52
CA VAL A 89 -5.58 3.90 3.05
C VAL A 89 -5.43 3.86 1.53
N TYR A 90 -6.17 4.71 0.84
CA TYR A 90 -6.21 4.79 -0.62
C TYR A 90 -5.43 6.01 -1.09
N PRO A 91 -4.81 5.94 -2.29
CA PRO A 91 -4.31 7.12 -2.96
C PRO A 91 -5.40 8.19 -3.10
N PRO A 92 -5.05 9.48 -3.06
CA PRO A 92 -6.02 10.56 -3.21
C PRO A 92 -6.71 10.46 -4.58
N SER A 93 -8.03 10.60 -4.59
CA SER A 93 -8.81 10.72 -5.82
C SER A 93 -8.46 12.04 -6.53
N ILE A 94 -8.63 12.10 -7.85
CA ILE A 94 -8.35 13.29 -8.68
C ILE A 94 -9.12 14.54 -8.18
N GLU A 95 -10.25 14.36 -7.50
CA GLU A 95 -11.04 15.44 -6.89
C GLU A 95 -10.37 16.08 -5.66
N ASP A 96 -9.50 15.37 -4.93
CA ASP A 96 -8.78 15.86 -3.76
C ASP A 96 -7.59 16.76 -4.14
N ASP A 97 -6.91 16.46 -5.25
CA ASP A 97 -5.80 17.27 -5.77
C ASP A 97 -6.25 18.65 -6.27
N ALA A 98 -7.46 18.72 -6.83
CA ALA A 98 -8.09 19.97 -7.25
C ALA A 98 -8.39 20.92 -6.07
N ALA A 99 -8.63 20.39 -4.86
CA ALA A 99 -8.84 21.20 -3.65
C ALA A 99 -7.53 21.77 -3.09
N ALA A 100 -6.40 21.10 -3.29
CA ALA A 100 -5.09 21.58 -2.86
C ALA A 100 -4.51 22.67 -3.79
N ALA A 101 -4.93 22.71 -5.06
CA ALA A 101 -4.44 23.67 -6.07
C ALA A 101 -5.30 24.93 -6.27
N GLY A 102 -6.36 25.15 -5.47
CA GLY A 102 -7.38 26.17 -5.75
C GLY A 102 -7.80 27.03 -4.55
N THR A 103 -6.90 27.84 -3.98
CA THR A 103 -7.30 29.04 -3.23
C THR A 103 -6.86 30.30 -3.97
N ALA A 104 -7.75 30.83 -4.81
CA ALA A 104 -7.83 32.22 -5.23
C ALA A 104 -9.31 32.45 -5.64
N ALA A 105 -10.14 33.08 -4.80
CA ALA A 105 -10.61 34.46 -5.00
C ALA A 105 -11.07 34.72 -6.45
N ASP A 106 -12.36 34.90 -6.75
CA ASP A 106 -13.07 36.18 -6.59
C ASP A 106 -14.60 35.97 -6.59
N ASP A 107 -15.30 36.67 -5.68
CA ASP A 107 -16.76 36.74 -5.52
C ASP A 107 -17.20 38.09 -6.13
N ASP A 108 -18.03 38.08 -7.18
CA ASP A 108 -18.75 39.25 -7.72
C ASP A 108 -20.27 39.00 -7.69
#